data_AF-A0A6I4UE14-F1
#
_entry.id   AF-A0A6I4UE14-F1
#
_cell.length_a   1.000
_cell.length_b   1.000
_cell.length_c   1.000
_cell.angle_alpha   90.00
_cell.angle_beta   90.00
_cell.angle_gamma   90.00
#
_symmetry.space_group_name_H-M   'P 1'
#
loop_
_entity.id
_entity.type
_entity.pdbx_description
1 polymer ?
#
loop_
_entity_poly.entity_id
_entity_poly.type
_entity_poly.pdbx_seq_one_letter_code
_entity_poly.pdbx_strand_id
1 'polypeptide(L)'
;MPLHFAAARSTAHSPIARALARKAHGRAANDNGGAAGSSSQPPVAGLDRAMRAALRHFGAHGLKAAETARDMAEEAFRAGDEDSYRWWLGICRTLDARLARQLESRVMPETALIG
;
A
#
# COMPACT_ATOMS: atom_id res chain seq x y z
N MET A 1 -30.98 -52.05 39.17
CA MET A 1 -31.30 -50.60 39.10
C MET A 1 -30.87 -50.08 37.74
N PRO A 2 -31.80 -49.69 36.85
CA PRO A 2 -31.43 -49.07 35.59
C PRO A 2 -31.07 -47.59 35.81
N LEU A 3 -29.96 -47.15 35.23
CA LEU A 3 -29.52 -45.76 35.20
C LEU A 3 -30.06 -45.10 33.91
N HIS A 4 -30.85 -44.04 34.06
CA HIS A 4 -31.39 -43.29 32.93
C HIS A 4 -30.45 -42.13 32.58
N PHE A 5 -29.88 -42.14 31.36
CA PHE A 5 -29.13 -41.01 30.83
C PHE A 5 -30.08 -40.05 30.11
N ALA A 6 -30.17 -38.81 30.58
CA ALA A 6 -30.89 -37.75 29.88
C ALA A 6 -29.98 -37.10 28.84
N ALA A 7 -30.47 -36.94 27.60
CA ALA A 7 -29.75 -36.20 26.56
C ALA A 7 -29.54 -34.74 26.97
N ALA A 8 -28.35 -34.20 26.71
CA ALA A 8 -28.04 -32.80 27.00
C ALA A 8 -28.98 -31.88 26.20
N ARG A 9 -29.77 -31.07 26.91
CA ARG A 9 -30.82 -30.20 26.32
C ARG A 9 -30.30 -29.02 25.48
N SER A 10 -28.97 -28.86 25.38
CA SER A 10 -28.34 -27.82 24.56
C SER A 10 -26.89 -28.17 24.22
N THR A 11 -26.54 -28.03 22.95
CA THR A 11 -25.16 -28.21 22.45
C THR A 11 -24.19 -27.14 22.97
N ALA A 12 -24.69 -26.01 23.51
CA ALA A 12 -23.86 -24.96 24.10
C ALA A 12 -23.24 -25.36 25.45
N HIS A 13 -23.89 -26.28 26.18
CA HIS A 13 -23.46 -26.70 27.52
C HIS A 13 -22.75 -28.06 27.54
N SER A 14 -22.67 -28.76 26.41
CA SER A 14 -21.93 -30.02 26.32
C SER A 14 -20.42 -29.75 26.14
N PRO A 15 -19.56 -30.26 27.04
CA PRO A 15 -18.10 -30.11 26.89
C PRO A 15 -17.57 -30.81 25.64
N ILE A 16 -18.19 -31.92 25.21
CA ILE A 16 -17.85 -32.63 23.96
C ILE A 16 -18.24 -31.78 22.73
N ALA A 17 -19.43 -31.16 22.73
CA ALA A 17 -19.84 -30.30 21.63
C ALA A 17 -18.96 -29.04 21.52
N ARG A 18 -18.47 -28.51 22.64
CA ARG A 18 -17.51 -27.39 22.67
C ARG A 18 -16.14 -27.78 22.11
N ALA A 19 -15.68 -28.99 22.39
CA ALA A 19 -14.42 -29.51 21.84
C ALA A 19 -14.51 -29.80 20.34
N LEU A 20 -15.69 -30.26 19.87
CA LEU A 20 -15.96 -30.52 18.45
C LEU A 20 -16.39 -29.28 17.65
N ALA A 21 -16.76 -28.18 18.33
CA ALA A 21 -17.05 -26.92 17.69
C ALA A 21 -15.78 -26.40 17.02
N ARG A 22 -15.70 -26.53 15.70
CA ARG A 22 -14.60 -26.00 14.90
C ARG A 22 -14.47 -24.51 15.19
N LYS A 23 -13.35 -24.11 15.77
CA LYS A 23 -12.97 -22.71 15.85
C LYS A 23 -12.85 -22.22 14.41
N ALA A 24 -13.65 -21.22 14.04
CA ALA A 24 -13.45 -20.56 12.76
C ALA A 24 -12.03 -20.01 12.77
N HIS A 25 -11.17 -20.56 11.91
CA HIS A 25 -9.84 -20.00 11.71
C HIS A 25 -10.03 -18.57 11.21
N GLY A 26 -9.34 -17.63 11.85
CA GLY A 26 -9.35 -16.24 11.39
C GLY A 26 -8.90 -16.17 9.93
N ARG A 27 -9.47 -15.22 9.20
CA ARG A 27 -9.12 -14.92 7.81
C ARG A 27 -7.61 -14.71 7.68
N ALA A 28 -7.01 -15.20 6.59
CA ALA A 28 -5.58 -14.97 6.38
C ALA A 28 -5.33 -13.47 6.16
N ALA A 29 -4.26 -12.94 6.75
CA ALA A 29 -3.98 -11.50 6.70
C ALA A 29 -3.75 -10.96 5.27
N ASN A 30 -3.49 -11.85 4.30
CA ASN A 30 -3.32 -11.55 2.88
C ASN A 30 -4.61 -11.69 2.04
N ASP A 31 -5.73 -12.11 2.63
CA ASP A 31 -7.00 -12.23 1.91
C ASP A 31 -7.62 -10.84 1.71
N ASN A 32 -7.38 -10.22 0.56
CA ASN A 32 -7.86 -8.86 0.24
C ASN A 32 -9.40 -8.72 0.05
N GLY A 33 -10.12 -9.82 -0.09
CA GLY A 33 -11.58 -9.83 -0.38
C GLY A 33 -12.51 -9.40 0.77
N GLY A 34 -12.10 -8.48 1.64
CA GLY A 34 -12.95 -7.89 2.69
C GLY A 34 -12.90 -6.37 2.70
N ALA A 35 -11.83 -5.78 2.17
CA ALA A 35 -11.63 -4.35 2.04
C ALA A 35 -11.83 -3.83 0.60
N ALA A 36 -12.18 -4.70 -0.35
CA ALA A 36 -12.46 -4.30 -1.74
C ALA A 36 -13.70 -3.40 -1.90
N GLY A 37 -14.44 -3.14 -0.82
CA GLY A 37 -15.54 -2.17 -0.78
C GLY A 37 -15.27 -0.92 0.08
N SER A 38 -14.09 -0.76 0.70
CA SER A 38 -13.84 0.32 1.67
C SER A 38 -12.73 1.30 1.30
N SER A 39 -12.23 1.27 0.06
CA SER A 39 -11.62 2.45 -0.55
C SER A 39 -12.63 3.09 -1.50
N SER A 40 -13.76 3.55 -0.95
CA SER A 40 -14.67 4.49 -1.61
C SER A 40 -14.04 5.89 -1.65
N GLN A 41 -12.78 5.98 -2.07
CA GLN A 41 -12.22 7.20 -2.61
C GLN A 41 -12.16 7.00 -4.12
N PRO A 42 -12.80 7.85 -4.93
CA PRO A 42 -12.60 7.79 -6.36
C PRO A 42 -11.08 7.88 -6.61
N PRO A 43 -10.50 7.04 -7.48
CA PRO A 43 -9.11 7.20 -7.84
C PRO A 43 -8.94 8.63 -8.32
N VAL A 44 -8.14 9.42 -7.60
CA VAL A 44 -7.69 10.71 -8.09
C VAL A 44 -7.01 10.42 -9.42
N ALA A 45 -7.62 10.84 -10.53
CA ALA A 45 -7.22 10.39 -11.88
C ALA A 45 -5.72 10.58 -12.19
N GLY A 46 -5.06 11.54 -11.52
CA GLY A 46 -3.62 11.74 -11.57
C GLY A 46 -2.78 10.64 -10.90
N LEU A 47 -3.25 10.06 -9.79
CA LEU A 47 -2.58 8.95 -9.10
C LEU A 47 -2.57 7.69 -9.95
N ASP A 48 -3.67 7.39 -10.65
CA ASP A 48 -3.74 6.24 -11.56
C ASP A 48 -2.76 6.38 -12.74
N ARG A 49 -2.59 7.60 -13.26
CA ARG A 49 -1.61 7.87 -14.33
C ARG A 49 -0.17 7.70 -13.83
N ALA A 50 0.16 8.27 -12.68
CA ALA A 50 1.49 8.16 -12.08
C ALA A 50 1.80 6.70 -11.70
N MET A 51 0.84 5.98 -11.13
CA MET A 51 0.95 4.56 -10.78
C MET A 51 1.23 3.70 -12.02
N ARG A 52 0.47 3.90 -13.10
CA ARG A 52 0.70 3.15 -14.34
C ARG A 52 2.06 3.45 -14.96
N ALA A 53 2.51 4.71 -14.94
CA ALA A 53 3.83 5.09 -15.41
C ALA A 53 4.94 4.50 -14.54
N ALA A 54 4.78 4.53 -13.21
CA ALA A 54 5.70 3.94 -12.26
C ALA A 54 5.84 2.42 -12.45
N LEU A 55 4.74 1.70 -12.66
CA LEU A 55 4.78 0.26 -12.94
C LEU A 55 5.46 -0.05 -14.27
N ARG A 56 5.24 0.75 -15.31
CA ARG A 56 5.97 0.60 -16.59
C ARG A 56 7.46 0.87 -16.41
N HIS A 57 7.82 1.91 -15.66
CA HIS A 57 9.21 2.28 -15.37
C HIS A 57 9.91 1.19 -14.55
N PHE A 58 9.21 0.63 -13.56
CA PHE A 58 9.68 -0.54 -12.80
C PHE A 58 9.87 -1.77 -13.71
N GLY A 59 8.96 -2.01 -14.65
CA GLY A 59 9.13 -3.10 -15.62
C GLY A 59 10.39 -2.95 -16.49
N ALA A 60 10.81 -1.73 -16.80
CA ALA A 60 12.01 -1.46 -17.61
C ALA A 60 13.31 -1.50 -16.80
N HIS A 61 13.31 -1.00 -15.56
CA HIS A 61 14.54 -0.77 -14.76
C HIS A 61 14.66 -1.66 -13.51
N GLY A 62 13.61 -2.39 -13.15
CA GLY A 62 13.55 -3.23 -11.95
C GLY A 62 13.76 -2.42 -10.66
N LEU A 63 14.55 -2.96 -9.74
CA LEU A 63 14.82 -2.33 -8.43
C LEU A 63 15.49 -0.96 -8.54
N LYS A 64 16.16 -0.66 -9.67
CA LYS A 64 16.80 0.64 -9.91
C LYS A 64 15.82 1.73 -10.37
N ALA A 65 14.55 1.39 -10.64
CA ALA A 65 13.59 2.32 -11.22
C ALA A 65 13.39 3.60 -10.39
N ALA A 66 13.39 3.50 -9.06
CA ALA A 66 13.27 4.69 -8.21
C ALA A 66 14.49 5.62 -8.33
N GLU A 67 15.70 5.04 -8.38
CA GLU A 67 16.95 5.80 -8.56
C GLU A 67 17.02 6.43 -9.95
N THR A 68 16.65 5.69 -10.99
CA THR A 68 16.60 6.22 -12.36
C THR A 68 15.59 7.36 -12.47
N ALA A 69 14.39 7.24 -11.88
CA ALA A 69 13.41 8.32 -11.86
C ALA A 69 13.91 9.56 -11.09
N ARG A 70 14.64 9.38 -9.99
CA ARG A 70 15.31 10.48 -9.28
C ARG A 70 16.33 11.17 -10.19
N ASP A 71 17.19 10.43 -10.86
CA ASP A 71 18.24 11.01 -11.72
C ASP A 71 17.64 11.81 -12.88
N MET A 72 16.53 11.32 -13.45
CA MET A 72 15.78 12.04 -14.48
C MET A 72 15.11 13.32 -13.94
N ALA A 73 14.61 13.29 -12.71
CA ALA A 73 14.08 14.48 -12.05
C ALA A 73 15.21 15.50 -11.78
N GLU A 74 16.38 15.06 -11.32
CA GLU A 74 17.55 15.93 -11.12
C GLU A 74 18.02 16.58 -12.42
N GLU A 75 18.05 15.82 -13.53
CA GLU A 75 18.39 16.36 -14.85
C GLU A 75 17.35 17.40 -15.32
N ALA A 76 16.06 17.09 -15.19
CA ALA A 76 14.99 18.01 -15.55
C ALA A 76 15.05 19.31 -14.71
N PHE A 77 15.35 19.19 -13.41
CA PHE A 77 15.57 20.34 -12.55
C PHE A 77 16.78 21.18 -13.01
N ARG A 78 17.92 20.54 -13.32
CA ARG A 78 19.10 21.22 -13.87
C ARG A 78 18.83 21.90 -15.20
N ALA A 79 17.95 21.34 -16.02
CA ALA A 79 17.50 21.92 -17.29
C ALA A 79 16.45 23.02 -17.14
N GLY A 80 15.92 23.27 -15.94
CA GLY A 80 14.83 24.23 -15.69
C GLY A 80 13.47 23.76 -16.22
N ASP A 81 13.31 22.48 -16.56
CA ASP A 81 12.05 21.89 -17.00
C ASP A 81 11.23 21.44 -15.80
N GLU A 82 10.39 22.35 -15.30
CA GLU A 82 9.56 22.12 -14.12
C GLU A 82 8.51 21.02 -14.34
N ASP A 83 7.96 20.90 -15.56
CA ASP A 83 6.94 19.90 -15.88
C ASP A 83 7.55 18.49 -15.87
N SER A 84 8.71 18.32 -16.51
CA SER A 84 9.44 17.05 -16.48
C SER A 84 9.92 16.73 -15.07
N TYR A 85 10.40 17.72 -14.31
CA TYR A 85 10.79 17.53 -12.91
C TYR A 85 9.61 16.99 -12.08
N ARG A 86 8.45 17.66 -12.14
CA ARG A 86 7.25 17.24 -11.41
C ARG A 86 6.77 15.86 -11.83
N TRP A 87 6.88 15.53 -13.12
CA TRP A 87 6.53 14.21 -13.64
C TRP A 87 7.43 13.11 -13.08
N TRP A 88 8.75 13.27 -13.18
CA TRP A 88 9.72 12.28 -12.69
C TRP A 88 9.72 12.17 -11.17
N LEU A 89 9.53 13.28 -10.46
CA LEU A 89 9.33 13.29 -9.02
C LEU A 89 8.05 12.54 -8.61
N GLY A 90 6.97 12.69 -9.39
CA GLY A 90 5.73 11.94 -9.19
C GLY A 90 5.94 10.43 -9.32
N ILE A 91 6.63 9.99 -10.36
CA ILE A 91 7.01 8.58 -10.56
C ILE A 91 7.91 8.09 -9.41
N CYS A 92 8.95 8.86 -9.06
CA CYS A 92 9.87 8.54 -7.97
C CYS A 92 9.11 8.41 -6.64
N ARG A 93 8.15 9.29 -6.35
CA ARG A 93 7.35 9.25 -5.11
C ARG A 93 6.44 8.03 -5.06
N THR A 94 5.87 7.61 -6.18
CA THR A 94 5.06 6.38 -6.26
C THR A 94 5.89 5.12 -6.02
N LEU A 95 7.16 5.10 -6.43
CA LEU A 95 8.07 3.97 -6.22
C LEU A 95 8.76 3.99 -4.84
N ASP A 96 9.28 5.15 -4.43
CA ASP A 96 9.96 5.38 -3.15
C ASP A 96 9.73 6.83 -2.67
N ALA A 97 8.76 6.98 -1.77
CA ALA A 97 8.41 8.27 -1.18
C ALA A 97 9.51 8.86 -0.26
N ARG A 98 10.45 8.06 0.24
CA ARG A 98 11.59 8.56 1.03
C ARG A 98 12.63 9.18 0.10
N LEU A 99 12.96 8.49 -0.99
CA LEU A 99 13.92 8.99 -1.98
C LEU A 99 13.43 10.29 -2.63
N ALA A 100 12.15 10.38 -2.98
CA ALA A 100 11.56 11.61 -3.53
C ALA A 100 11.66 12.79 -2.55
N ARG A 101 11.38 12.59 -1.25
CA ARG A 101 11.53 13.64 -0.23
C ARG A 101 12.99 14.11 -0.07
N GLN A 102 13.95 13.19 -0.16
CA GLN A 102 15.37 13.55 -0.12
C GLN A 102 15.75 14.43 -1.31
N LEU A 103 15.23 14.12 -2.51
CA LEU A 103 15.43 14.97 -3.68
C LEU A 103 14.82 16.36 -3.47
N GLU A 104 13.57 16.44 -3.02
CA GLU A 104 12.90 17.72 -2.76
C GLU A 104 13.69 18.59 -1.77
N SER A 105 14.23 18.00 -0.69
CA SER A 105 15.05 18.72 0.29
C SER A 105 16.38 19.24 -0.28
N ARG A 106 16.93 18.59 -1.31
CA ARG A 106 18.19 18.99 -1.96
C ARG A 106 17.98 20.05 -3.03
N VAL A 107 16.82 20.01 -3.68
CA VAL A 107 16.41 20.91 -4.75
C VAL A 107 15.79 22.21 -4.21
N MET A 108 15.16 22.16 -3.03
CA MET A 108 14.61 23.31 -2.30
C MET A 108 15.40 23.66 -1.02
N PRO A 109 16.72 23.95 -1.07
CA PRO A 109 17.46 24.26 0.16
C PRO A 109 17.28 25.70 0.68
N GLU A 110 16.65 26.64 -0.04
CA GLU A 110 16.78 28.07 0.34
C GLU A 110 15.63 29.01 -0.12
N THR A 111 14.39 28.76 0.31
CA THR A 111 13.33 29.81 0.23
C THR A 111 12.62 30.07 1.58
N ALA A 112 13.12 29.51 2.68
CA ALA A 112 12.47 29.54 3.99
C ALA A 112 13.29 30.22 5.11
N LEU A 113 14.22 31.11 4.77
CA LEU A 113 15.03 31.87 5.76
C LEU A 113 15.09 33.39 5.49
N ILE A 114 14.07 33.96 4.83
CA ILE A 114 13.83 35.41 4.87
C ILE A 114 12.34 35.63 5.13
N GLY A 115 12.00 35.77 6.41
CA GLY A 115 10.65 36.05 6.92
C GLY A 115 10.67 36.17 8.43
#